data_AF-A0A925D5C8-F1
#
_entry.id   AF-A0A925D5C8-F1
#
_cell.length_a   1.000
_cell.length_b   1.000
_cell.length_c   1.000
_cell.angle_alpha   90.00
_cell.angle_beta   90.00
_cell.angle_gamma   90.00
#
_symmetry.space_group_name_H-M   'P 1'
#
loop_
_entity.id
_entity.type
_entity.pdbx_description
1 polymer ?
#
loop_
_entity_poly.entity_id
_entity_poly.type
_entity_poly.pdbx_seq_one_letter_code
_entity_poly.pdbx_strand_id
1 'polypeptide(L)'
;MELLGTSNGPLEVWLDGKPVLKREKGQEFRIDSDRSTVTIPAGENRLSVRLGAIAESPGEFQLRFRRKSATQAHEKLMAAAIARAGNVEQGKQVFQNIEKTLCLKCHRVQDQGEKTGPELTGLGSRFSRIYIAESILDPNRAIAPSFGTIVVRLDSGQVVSGIKIVESETAFTLVDNLAQKHVIAKVDIEEQKTSPLSTMPEGLEKKLSESEFVDLVAYLSSLKESKP
;
A
#
# COMPACT_ATOMS: atom_id res chain seq x y z
N MET A 1 -1.68 -17.30 2.78
CA MET A 1 -0.83 -16.10 2.87
C MET A 1 0.63 -16.52 2.87
N GLU A 2 1.55 -15.57 2.77
CA GLU A 2 2.97 -15.82 2.92
C GLU A 2 3.48 -15.00 4.10
N LEU A 3 4.19 -15.66 5.01
CA LEU A 3 5.00 -15.05 6.05
C LEU A 3 6.37 -14.77 5.46
N LEU A 4 6.77 -13.50 5.52
CA LEU A 4 8.10 -13.05 5.17
C LEU A 4 8.82 -12.62 6.45
N GLY A 5 10.11 -12.94 6.52
CA GLY A 5 10.90 -12.65 7.69
C GLY A 5 12.36 -12.39 7.37
N THR A 6 13.05 -11.87 8.37
CA THR A 6 14.51 -11.80 8.43
C THR A 6 14.93 -11.56 9.87
N SER A 7 16.14 -11.97 10.20
CA SER A 7 16.83 -11.56 11.42
C SER A 7 18.34 -11.69 11.25
N ASN A 8 19.10 -10.98 12.10
CA ASN A 8 20.56 -11.10 12.16
C ASN A 8 21.05 -12.32 12.96
N GLY A 9 20.17 -13.01 13.70
CA GLY A 9 20.42 -14.31 14.33
C GLY A 9 19.60 -15.44 13.71
N PRO A 10 19.70 -16.69 14.19
CA PRO A 10 18.72 -17.75 13.89
C PRO A 10 17.29 -17.28 14.16
N LEU A 11 16.31 -17.74 13.38
CA LEU A 11 14.92 -17.29 13.45
C LEU A 11 13.97 -18.47 13.51
N GLU A 12 13.07 -18.47 14.48
CA GLU A 12 11.93 -19.37 14.49
C GLU A 12 10.64 -18.60 14.74
N VAL A 13 9.60 -18.96 14.00
CA VAL A 13 8.28 -18.35 14.12
C VAL A 13 7.25 -19.45 14.25
N TRP A 14 6.32 -19.28 15.19
CA TRP A 14 5.16 -20.15 15.38
C TRP A 14 3.88 -19.36 15.25
N LEU A 15 2.89 -19.97 14.61
CA LEU A 15 1.50 -19.51 14.60
C LEU A 15 0.65 -20.54 15.35
N ASP A 16 0.01 -20.11 16.43
CA ASP A 16 -0.82 -20.97 17.29
C ASP A 16 -0.10 -22.26 17.74
N GLY A 17 1.17 -22.11 18.12
CA GLY A 17 2.03 -23.21 18.57
C GLY A 17 2.60 -24.09 17.46
N LYS A 18 2.21 -23.89 16.19
CA LYS A 18 2.74 -24.63 15.04
C LYS A 18 3.92 -23.87 14.43
N PRO A 19 5.09 -24.50 14.23
CA PRO A 19 6.22 -23.83 13.59
C PRO A 19 5.87 -23.51 12.14
N VAL A 20 6.00 -22.25 11.76
CA VAL A 20 5.72 -21.77 10.39
C VAL A 20 6.99 -21.29 9.69
N LEU A 21 8.06 -20.95 10.40
CA LEU A 21 9.34 -20.57 9.82
C LEU A 21 10.45 -21.02 10.76
N LYS A 22 11.52 -21.61 10.22
CA LYS A 22 12.68 -22.08 10.99
C LYS A 22 13.97 -21.88 10.21
N ARG A 23 14.90 -21.11 10.75
CA ARG A 23 16.26 -20.93 10.24
C ARG A 23 17.26 -21.06 11.38
N GLU A 24 18.06 -22.13 11.32
CA GLU A 24 19.05 -22.49 12.35
C GLU A 24 20.30 -21.62 12.34
N LYS A 25 20.67 -21.08 11.17
CA LYS A 25 21.89 -20.28 10.99
C LYS A 25 21.57 -18.79 11.01
N GLY A 26 22.36 -18.00 11.72
CA GLY A 26 22.36 -16.54 11.56
C GLY A 26 22.79 -16.13 10.15
N GLN A 27 22.36 -14.96 9.73
CA GLN A 27 22.75 -14.36 8.45
C GLN A 27 22.74 -12.85 8.57
N GLU A 28 23.35 -12.18 7.59
CA GLU A 28 23.20 -10.73 7.44
C GLU A 28 21.72 -10.36 7.27
N PHE A 29 21.30 -9.27 7.90
CA PHE A 29 19.92 -8.81 7.81
C PHE A 29 19.57 -8.44 6.36
N ARG A 30 18.68 -9.23 5.74
CA ARG A 30 18.20 -9.03 4.37
C ARG A 30 16.70 -9.15 4.35
N ILE A 31 16.03 -8.08 3.97
CA ILE A 31 14.57 -8.00 4.08
C ILE A 31 13.90 -9.08 3.22
N ASP A 32 12.92 -9.76 3.81
CA ASP A 32 12.14 -10.85 3.22
C ASP A 32 12.98 -12.03 2.68
N SER A 33 14.16 -12.25 3.27
CA SER A 33 15.06 -13.36 2.94
C SER A 33 14.52 -14.71 3.41
N ASP A 34 13.78 -14.75 4.51
CA ASP A 34 13.07 -15.93 4.97
C ASP A 34 11.61 -15.88 4.49
N ARG A 35 11.11 -17.00 3.95
CA ARG A 35 9.75 -17.09 3.40
C ARG A 35 9.08 -18.39 3.78
N SER A 36 7.80 -18.32 4.11
CA SER A 36 6.98 -19.50 4.35
C SER A 36 5.52 -19.28 3.98
N THR A 37 4.88 -20.30 3.43
CA THR A 37 3.43 -20.27 3.18
C THR A 37 2.70 -20.60 4.46
N VAL A 38 1.71 -19.77 4.81
CA VAL A 38 0.96 -19.88 6.07
C VAL A 38 -0.52 -19.55 5.85
N THR A 39 -1.39 -20.22 6.61
CA THR A 39 -2.82 -19.94 6.67
C THR A 39 -3.14 -19.42 8.07
N ILE A 40 -3.72 -18.22 8.13
CA ILE A 40 -4.20 -17.61 9.38
C ILE A 40 -5.72 -17.83 9.43
N PRO A 41 -6.24 -18.68 10.33
CA PRO A 41 -7.68 -18.86 10.47
C PRO A 41 -8.38 -17.60 11.00
N ALA A 42 -9.69 -17.50 10.77
CA ALA A 42 -10.50 -16.44 11.36
C ALA A 42 -10.54 -16.58 12.88
N GLY A 43 -10.45 -15.46 13.59
CA GLY A 43 -10.48 -15.40 15.07
C GLY A 43 -9.19 -14.88 15.69
N GLU A 44 -9.01 -15.14 16.98
CA GLU A 44 -7.77 -14.82 17.70
C GLU A 44 -6.65 -15.76 17.26
N ASN A 45 -5.49 -15.19 16.95
CA ASN A 45 -4.30 -15.93 16.52
C ASN A 45 -3.09 -15.43 17.33
N ARG A 46 -2.17 -16.33 17.69
CA ARG A 46 -0.94 -16.00 18.41
C ARG A 46 0.28 -16.26 17.54
N LEU A 47 1.05 -15.20 17.32
CA LEU A 47 2.39 -15.29 16.73
C LEU A 47 3.45 -15.31 17.85
N SER A 48 4.38 -16.25 17.78
CA SER A 48 5.53 -16.30 18.68
C SER A 48 6.81 -16.32 17.86
N VAL A 49 7.83 -15.59 18.30
CA VAL A 49 9.09 -15.41 17.58
C VAL A 49 10.24 -15.72 18.54
N ARG A 50 11.19 -16.53 18.09
CA ARG A 50 12.43 -16.83 18.81
C ARG A 50 13.61 -16.39 17.94
N LEU A 51 14.42 -15.50 18.49
CA LEU A 51 15.73 -15.18 17.95
C LEU A 51 16.77 -16.04 18.65
N GLY A 52 17.61 -16.73 17.88
CA GLY A 52 18.79 -17.42 18.41
C GLY A 52 19.86 -16.43 18.88
N ALA A 53 20.98 -16.96 19.36
CA ALA A 53 22.11 -16.14 19.82
C ALA A 53 22.60 -15.20 18.69
N ILE A 54 22.78 -13.92 19.03
CA ILE A 54 23.27 -12.86 18.15
C ILE A 54 24.59 -12.38 18.73
N ALA A 55 25.67 -12.50 17.95
CA ALA A 55 27.03 -12.39 18.49
C ALA A 55 27.54 -10.93 18.61
N GLU A 56 27.22 -10.05 17.65
CA GLU A 56 27.96 -8.79 17.47
C GLU A 56 27.09 -7.54 17.24
N SER A 57 25.76 -7.64 17.38
CA SER A 57 24.85 -6.50 17.21
C SER A 57 23.59 -6.67 18.07
N PRO A 58 22.83 -5.59 18.34
CA PRO A 58 21.48 -5.73 18.86
C PRO A 58 20.68 -6.70 17.99
N GLY A 59 19.85 -7.53 18.62
CA GLY A 59 19.00 -8.44 17.86
C GLY A 59 18.00 -7.68 17.00
N GLU A 60 18.08 -7.89 15.70
CA GLU A 60 17.19 -7.26 14.73
C GLU A 60 16.40 -8.35 14.02
N PHE A 61 15.09 -8.14 13.92
CA PHE A 61 14.23 -8.99 13.13
C PHE A 61 13.08 -8.19 12.54
N GLN A 62 12.53 -8.70 11.46
CA GLN A 62 11.32 -8.20 10.84
C GLN A 62 10.46 -9.39 10.47
N LEU A 63 9.16 -9.28 10.72
CA LEU A 63 8.15 -10.19 10.19
C LEU A 63 7.05 -9.38 9.55
N ARG A 64 6.57 -9.86 8.41
CA ARG A 64 5.36 -9.34 7.78
C ARG A 64 4.63 -10.46 7.09
N PHE A 65 3.31 -10.37 7.06
CA PHE A 65 2.53 -11.21 6.17
C PHE A 65 2.23 -10.46 4.88
N ARG A 66 2.14 -11.21 3.78
CA ARG A 66 1.54 -10.72 2.54
C ARG A 66 0.61 -11.78 1.95
N ARG A 67 -0.28 -11.34 1.07
CA ARG A 67 -1.00 -12.27 0.21
C ARG A 67 -0.04 -12.75 -0.88
N LYS A 68 -0.09 -14.03 -1.23
CA LYS A 68 0.72 -14.62 -2.33
C LYS A 68 0.29 -14.09 -3.72
N SER A 69 -0.74 -13.24 -3.77
CA SER A 69 -1.25 -12.62 -5.00
C SER A 69 -0.30 -11.59 -5.62
N ALA A 70 0.79 -11.21 -4.93
CA ALA A 70 1.81 -10.35 -5.53
C ALA A 70 2.49 -11.08 -6.71
N THR A 71 2.47 -10.47 -7.89
CA THR A 71 3.17 -11.01 -9.06
C THR A 71 4.68 -11.02 -8.81
N GLN A 72 5.45 -11.88 -9.51
CA GLN A 72 6.92 -11.87 -9.42
C GLN A 72 7.52 -10.47 -9.67
N ALA A 73 6.89 -9.69 -10.57
CA ALA A 73 7.26 -8.31 -10.83
C ALA A 73 7.08 -7.41 -9.59
N HIS A 74 5.95 -7.52 -8.89
CA HIS A 74 5.73 -6.80 -7.63
C HIS A 74 6.71 -7.19 -6.54
N GLU A 75 7.08 -8.47 -6.46
CA GLU A 75 8.10 -8.90 -5.49
C GLU A 75 9.45 -8.26 -5.75
N LYS A 76 9.85 -8.21 -7.02
CA LYS A 76 11.11 -7.59 -7.44
C LYS A 76 11.11 -6.09 -7.14
N LEU A 77 10.02 -5.40 -7.46
CA LEU A 77 9.85 -3.97 -7.17
C LEU A 77 9.87 -3.69 -5.67
N MET A 78 9.18 -4.51 -4.87
CA MET A 78 9.19 -4.40 -3.41
C MET A 78 10.60 -4.58 -2.85
N ALA A 79 11.31 -5.65 -3.26
CA ALA A 79 12.68 -5.89 -2.83
C ALA A 79 13.62 -4.73 -3.21
N ALA A 80 13.50 -4.20 -4.43
CA ALA A 80 14.27 -3.06 -4.89
C ALA A 80 13.96 -1.79 -4.09
N ALA A 81 12.68 -1.48 -3.87
CA ALA A 81 12.24 -0.31 -3.11
C ALA A 81 12.69 -0.35 -1.65
N ILE A 82 12.92 -1.54 -1.10
CA ILE A 82 13.41 -1.72 0.25
C ILE A 82 14.94 -1.63 0.30
N ALA A 83 15.64 -2.33 -0.59
CA ALA A 83 17.09 -2.46 -0.56
C ALA A 83 17.85 -1.23 -1.03
N ARG A 84 17.22 -0.41 -1.88
CA ARG A 84 17.87 0.76 -2.51
C ARG A 84 17.37 2.04 -1.88
N ALA A 85 18.28 2.98 -1.59
CA ALA A 85 17.92 4.28 -1.01
C ALA A 85 16.96 5.08 -1.92
N GLY A 86 17.22 5.12 -3.22
CA GLY A 86 16.48 5.94 -4.20
C GLY A 86 16.88 7.41 -4.17
N ASN A 87 16.48 8.15 -5.21
CA ASN A 87 16.70 9.59 -5.36
C ASN A 87 15.37 10.34 -5.12
N VAL A 88 15.34 11.15 -4.05
CA VAL A 88 14.16 11.90 -3.63
C VAL A 88 13.70 12.92 -4.69
N GLU A 89 14.63 13.61 -5.35
CA GLU A 89 14.28 14.63 -6.34
C GLU A 89 13.69 14.00 -7.61
N GLN A 90 14.28 12.90 -8.08
CA GLN A 90 13.72 12.14 -9.21
C GLN A 90 12.36 11.54 -8.83
N GLY A 91 12.22 11.03 -7.60
CA GLY A 91 10.95 10.52 -7.09
C GLY A 91 9.84 11.56 -7.06
N LYS A 92 10.18 12.81 -6.71
CA LYS A 92 9.25 13.94 -6.77
C LYS A 92 8.80 14.19 -8.22
N GLN A 93 9.71 14.16 -9.19
CA GLN A 93 9.36 14.32 -10.60
C GLN A 93 8.44 13.20 -11.09
N VAL A 94 8.67 11.96 -10.67
CA VAL A 94 7.78 10.82 -10.97
C VAL A 94 6.39 11.01 -10.35
N PHE A 95 6.32 11.45 -9.09
CA PHE A 95 5.05 11.75 -8.41
C PHE A 95 4.26 12.87 -9.10
N GLN A 96 4.96 13.91 -9.56
CA GLN A 96 4.35 15.05 -10.25
C GLN A 96 3.97 14.73 -11.70
N ASN A 97 4.49 13.64 -12.28
CA ASN A 97 4.17 13.24 -13.65
C ASN A 97 2.80 12.54 -13.73
N ILE A 98 1.78 13.35 -14.08
CA ILE A 98 0.40 12.91 -14.21
C ILE A 98 0.21 11.81 -15.26
N GLU A 99 0.99 11.82 -16.35
CA GLU A 99 0.86 10.81 -17.42
C GLU A 99 1.33 9.42 -16.98
N LYS A 100 2.31 9.38 -16.06
CA LYS A 100 2.85 8.15 -15.50
C LYS A 100 2.04 7.63 -14.32
N THR A 101 1.72 8.48 -13.35
CA THR A 101 1.26 8.01 -12.03
C THR A 101 -0.15 8.48 -11.64
N LEU A 102 -0.67 9.55 -12.25
CA LEU A 102 -1.90 10.23 -11.84
C LEU A 102 -1.94 10.66 -10.35
N CYS A 103 -0.84 10.54 -9.60
CA CYS A 103 -0.86 10.69 -8.13
C CYS A 103 -1.44 12.04 -7.71
N LEU A 104 -0.99 13.14 -8.31
CA LEU A 104 -1.47 14.50 -8.01
C LEU A 104 -2.95 14.74 -8.33
N LYS A 105 -3.55 13.96 -9.23
CA LYS A 105 -4.98 14.10 -9.55
C LYS A 105 -5.89 13.62 -8.41
N CYS A 106 -5.35 12.80 -7.50
CA CYS A 106 -6.11 12.25 -6.39
C CYS A 106 -5.54 12.64 -5.04
N HIS A 107 -4.23 12.73 -4.91
CA HIS A 107 -3.53 12.96 -3.66
C HIS A 107 -2.88 14.33 -3.61
N ARG A 108 -2.94 14.92 -2.42
CA ARG A 108 -2.30 16.19 -2.12
C ARG A 108 -1.02 15.95 -1.33
N VAL A 109 -0.04 16.81 -1.59
CA VAL A 109 1.16 17.03 -0.78
C VAL A 109 1.28 18.55 -0.61
N GLN A 110 1.23 18.99 0.64
CA GLN A 110 1.14 20.39 1.05
C GLN A 110 -0.06 21.08 0.37
N ASP A 111 0.21 22.01 -0.54
CA ASP A 111 -0.73 22.79 -1.32
C ASP A 111 -0.91 22.27 -2.75
N GLN A 112 -0.19 21.20 -3.15
CA GLN A 112 -0.22 20.66 -4.51
C GLN A 112 -1.05 19.38 -4.60
N GLY A 113 -1.97 19.34 -5.56
CA GLY A 113 -2.81 18.17 -5.87
C GLY A 113 -4.20 18.23 -5.24
N GLU A 114 -4.95 17.14 -5.37
CA GLU A 114 -6.36 17.04 -4.99
C GLU A 114 -6.57 16.29 -3.66
N LYS A 115 -7.75 16.46 -3.06
CA LYS A 115 -8.14 15.78 -1.80
C LYS A 115 -9.09 14.61 -2.00
N THR A 116 -9.09 14.02 -3.20
CA THR A 116 -9.94 12.86 -3.51
C THR A 116 -9.50 11.62 -2.78
N GLY A 117 -8.18 11.42 -2.64
CA GLY A 117 -7.54 10.36 -1.88
C GLY A 117 -6.89 10.91 -0.59
N PRO A 118 -6.34 10.01 0.26
CA PRO A 118 -5.65 10.39 1.49
C PRO A 118 -4.55 11.43 1.27
N GLU A 119 -4.47 12.42 2.17
CA GLU A 119 -3.40 13.40 2.20
C GLU A 119 -2.04 12.73 2.43
N LEU A 120 -1.05 13.04 1.58
CA LEU A 120 0.30 12.46 1.63
C LEU A 120 1.34 13.37 2.31
N THR A 121 0.99 14.60 2.69
CA THR A 121 1.85 15.40 3.58
C THR A 121 2.20 14.62 4.84
N GLY A 122 3.47 14.57 5.21
CA GLY A 122 3.92 13.85 6.41
C GLY A 122 3.76 12.31 6.33
N LEU A 123 3.54 11.73 5.14
CA LEU A 123 3.36 10.28 4.96
C LEU A 123 4.51 9.46 5.55
N GLY A 124 5.75 9.86 5.32
CA GLY A 124 6.95 9.19 5.80
C GLY A 124 7.18 9.26 7.32
N SER A 125 6.44 10.13 8.02
CA SER A 125 6.36 10.11 9.50
C SER A 125 5.34 9.11 10.02
N ARG A 126 4.30 8.82 9.24
CA ARG A 126 3.14 8.01 9.65
C ARG A 126 3.25 6.54 9.24
N PHE A 127 3.94 6.26 8.13
CA PHE A 127 4.00 4.93 7.54
C PHE A 127 5.43 4.54 7.18
N SER A 128 5.71 3.24 7.28
CA SER A 128 7.00 2.69 6.87
C SER A 128 7.13 2.70 5.35
N ARG A 129 8.38 2.73 4.87
CA ARG A 129 8.70 2.62 3.45
C ARG A 129 8.07 1.39 2.78
N ILE A 130 7.98 0.28 3.52
CA ILE A 130 7.37 -0.97 3.08
C ILE A 130 5.87 -0.80 2.87
N TYR A 131 5.19 -0.17 3.82
CA TYR A 131 3.76 0.12 3.70
C TYR A 131 3.49 1.01 2.48
N ILE A 132 4.29 2.07 2.29
CA ILE A 132 4.15 2.98 1.14
C ILE A 132 4.31 2.23 -0.19
N ALA A 133 5.37 1.44 -0.35
CA ALA A 133 5.58 0.65 -1.57
C ALA A 133 4.44 -0.34 -1.80
N GLU A 134 3.91 -0.95 -0.74
CA GLU A 134 2.84 -1.93 -0.82
C GLU A 134 1.51 -1.28 -1.21
N SER A 135 1.18 -0.10 -0.67
CA SER A 135 -0.02 0.64 -1.06
C SER A 135 -0.02 1.05 -2.54
N ILE A 136 1.16 1.24 -3.15
CA ILE A 136 1.26 1.54 -4.59
C ILE A 136 1.07 0.27 -5.43
N LEU A 137 1.67 -0.85 -5.01
CA LEU A 137 1.61 -2.11 -5.76
C LEU A 137 0.28 -2.85 -5.59
N ASP A 138 -0.38 -2.69 -4.44
CA ASP A 138 -1.64 -3.34 -4.07
C ASP A 138 -2.57 -2.33 -3.36
N PRO A 139 -3.19 -1.40 -4.10
CA PRO A 139 -4.06 -0.37 -3.53
C PRO A 139 -5.35 -0.92 -2.91
N ASN A 140 -5.73 -2.16 -3.24
CA ASN A 140 -6.90 -2.86 -2.70
C ASN A 140 -6.66 -3.44 -1.31
N ARG A 141 -5.40 -3.54 -0.87
CA ARG A 141 -5.02 -4.19 0.38
C ARG A 141 -5.52 -3.47 1.62
N ALA A 142 -5.43 -2.15 1.63
CA ALA A 142 -5.78 -1.31 2.76
C ALA A 142 -6.43 -0.02 2.24
N ILE A 143 -7.76 0.04 2.35
CA ILE A 143 -8.54 1.21 1.96
C ILE A 143 -8.81 2.03 3.21
N ALA A 144 -8.40 3.30 3.22
CA ALA A 144 -8.63 4.19 4.34
C ALA A 144 -10.16 4.39 4.53
N PRO A 145 -10.69 4.36 5.78
CA PRO A 145 -12.14 4.32 6.03
C PRO A 145 -12.96 5.43 5.34
N SER A 146 -12.42 6.64 5.22
CA SER A 146 -13.09 7.78 4.58
C SER A 146 -12.95 7.83 3.06
N PHE A 147 -12.25 6.88 2.46
CA PHE A 147 -11.92 6.84 1.02
C PHE A 147 -12.42 5.55 0.36
N GLY A 148 -13.43 4.92 0.99
CA GLY A 148 -14.10 3.74 0.45
C GLY A 148 -14.77 4.05 -0.90
N THR A 149 -14.60 3.14 -1.85
CA THR A 149 -15.22 3.22 -3.15
C THR A 149 -16.69 2.80 -3.06
N ILE A 150 -17.57 3.58 -3.68
CA ILE A 150 -18.95 3.17 -3.90
C ILE A 150 -19.17 2.86 -5.38
N VAL A 151 -20.05 1.91 -5.64
CA VAL A 151 -20.54 1.56 -6.98
C VAL A 151 -22.02 1.88 -7.01
N VAL A 152 -22.40 2.66 -8.01
CA VAL A 152 -23.75 3.17 -8.22
C VAL A 152 -24.23 2.69 -9.57
N ARG A 153 -25.37 2.00 -9.60
CA ARG A 153 -26.10 1.71 -10.82
C ARG A 153 -27.26 2.69 -10.93
N LEU A 154 -27.35 3.34 -12.08
CA LEU A 154 -28.42 4.28 -12.39
C LEU A 154 -29.56 3.55 -13.10
N ASP A 155 -30.77 4.12 -13.05
CA ASP A 155 -31.95 3.59 -13.76
C ASP A 155 -31.76 3.50 -15.27
N SER A 156 -30.82 4.28 -15.82
CA SER A 156 -30.38 4.21 -17.22
C SER A 156 -29.59 2.94 -17.56
N GLY A 157 -29.22 2.13 -16.56
CA GLY A 157 -28.32 0.99 -16.66
C GLY A 157 -26.83 1.36 -16.58
N GLN A 158 -26.47 2.64 -16.54
CA GLN A 158 -25.08 3.07 -16.38
C GLN A 158 -24.57 2.70 -14.97
N VAL A 159 -23.33 2.21 -14.91
CA VAL A 159 -22.64 1.94 -13.65
C VAL A 159 -21.48 2.92 -13.49
N VAL A 160 -21.46 3.63 -12.37
CA VAL A 160 -20.40 4.58 -12.00
C VAL A 160 -19.78 4.13 -10.69
N SER A 161 -18.46 4.21 -10.59
CA SER A 161 -17.74 3.83 -9.37
C SER A 161 -16.69 4.87 -9.01
N GLY A 162 -16.58 5.21 -7.72
CA GLY A 162 -15.65 6.23 -7.27
C GLY A 162 -15.74 6.53 -5.79
N ILE A 163 -14.96 7.52 -5.36
CA ILE A 163 -15.01 8.08 -3.99
C ILE A 163 -16.04 9.21 -3.97
N LYS A 164 -16.94 9.19 -3.00
CA LYS A 164 -17.92 10.27 -2.79
C LYS A 164 -17.25 11.45 -2.10
N ILE A 165 -17.14 12.59 -2.79
CA ILE A 165 -16.43 13.78 -2.30
C ILE A 165 -17.37 14.91 -1.86
N VAL A 166 -18.61 14.92 -2.35
CA VAL A 166 -19.63 15.92 -2.04
C VAL A 166 -20.98 15.22 -2.02
N GLU A 167 -21.83 15.56 -1.07
CA GLU A 167 -23.22 15.10 -1.01
C GLU A 167 -24.12 16.25 -0.59
N SER A 168 -25.22 16.44 -1.33
CA SER A 168 -26.33 17.33 -1.00
C SER A 168 -27.60 16.52 -0.73
N GLU A 169 -28.72 17.20 -0.50
CA GLU A 169 -30.02 16.55 -0.37
C GLU A 169 -30.44 15.80 -1.64
N THR A 170 -30.09 16.31 -2.82
CA THR A 170 -30.60 15.82 -4.11
C THR A 170 -29.56 15.09 -4.97
N ALA A 171 -28.26 15.25 -4.69
CA ALA A 171 -27.20 14.68 -5.52
C ALA A 171 -25.94 14.34 -4.69
N PHE A 172 -25.05 13.54 -5.27
CA PHE A 172 -23.67 13.47 -4.80
C PHE A 172 -22.69 13.44 -5.98
N THR A 173 -21.45 13.80 -5.71
CA THR A 173 -20.36 13.76 -6.69
C THR A 173 -19.42 12.62 -6.36
N LEU A 174 -19.23 11.72 -7.33
CA LEU A 174 -18.18 10.71 -7.30
C LEU A 174 -16.96 11.17 -8.08
N VAL A 175 -15.79 10.77 -7.60
CA VAL A 175 -14.56 10.84 -8.39
C VAL A 175 -14.10 9.42 -8.71
N ASP A 176 -13.99 9.11 -9.99
CA ASP A 176 -13.56 7.79 -10.46
C ASP A 176 -12.04 7.60 -10.41
N ASN A 177 -11.57 6.44 -10.85
CA ASN A 177 -10.16 6.06 -10.85
C ASN A 177 -9.30 6.84 -11.87
N LEU A 178 -9.92 7.60 -12.78
CA LEU A 178 -9.27 8.52 -13.71
C LEU A 178 -9.32 9.97 -13.23
N ALA A 179 -9.81 10.19 -12.01
CA ALA A 179 -10.07 11.47 -11.38
C ALA A 179 -11.16 12.31 -12.07
N GLN A 180 -12.09 11.67 -12.79
CA GLN A 180 -13.24 12.36 -13.38
C GLN A 180 -14.36 12.49 -12.36
N LYS A 181 -15.00 13.67 -12.35
CA LYS A 181 -16.13 13.96 -11.46
C LYS A 181 -17.44 13.59 -12.14
N HIS A 182 -18.25 12.80 -11.46
CA HIS A 182 -19.58 12.37 -11.87
C HIS A 182 -20.60 12.88 -10.87
N VAL A 183 -21.43 13.84 -11.29
CA VAL A 183 -22.55 14.31 -10.48
C VAL A 183 -23.74 13.40 -10.75
N ILE A 184 -24.25 12.75 -9.69
CA ILE A 184 -25.32 11.78 -9.76
C ILE A 184 -26.49 12.31 -8.94
N ALA A 185 -27.66 12.49 -9.57
CA ALA A 185 -28.88 12.80 -8.85
C ALA A 185 -29.36 11.55 -8.11
N LYS A 186 -29.74 11.69 -6.85
CA LYS A 186 -30.17 10.57 -6.01
C LYS A 186 -31.44 9.89 -6.52
N VAL A 187 -32.27 10.63 -7.24
CA VAL A 187 -33.50 10.14 -7.86
C VAL A 187 -33.26 9.19 -9.03
N ASP A 188 -32.08 9.22 -9.64
CA ASP A 188 -31.72 8.36 -10.78
C ASP A 188 -31.00 7.07 -10.35
N ILE A 189 -30.87 6.83 -9.03
CA ILE A 189 -30.10 5.70 -8.48
C ILE A 189 -31.00 4.49 -8.28
N GLU A 190 -30.69 3.43 -9.01
CA GLU A 190 -31.33 2.13 -8.86
C GLU A 190 -30.74 1.34 -7.68
N GLU A 191 -29.40 1.29 -7.59
CA GLU A 191 -28.68 0.59 -6.52
C GLU A 191 -27.37 1.30 -6.18
N GLN A 192 -27.03 1.34 -4.89
CA GLN A 192 -25.72 1.78 -4.39
C GLN A 192 -25.15 0.74 -3.43
N LYS A 193 -23.87 0.41 -3.60
CA LYS A 193 -23.13 -0.48 -2.69
C LYS A 193 -21.68 -0.04 -2.49
N THR A 194 -21.10 -0.45 -1.36
CA THR A 194 -19.68 -0.30 -1.12
C THR A 194 -18.90 -1.39 -1.87
N SER A 195 -17.79 -1.00 -2.49
CA SER A 195 -16.86 -1.91 -3.16
C SER A 195 -15.74 -2.32 -2.20
N PRO A 196 -15.30 -3.60 -2.23
CA PRO A 196 -14.06 -4.01 -1.57
C PRO A 196 -12.81 -3.58 -2.36
N LEU A 197 -12.97 -3.06 -3.58
CA LEU A 197 -11.89 -2.54 -4.42
C LEU A 197 -11.75 -1.04 -4.24
N SER A 198 -10.50 -0.57 -4.26
CA SER A 198 -10.11 0.83 -4.18
C SER A 198 -10.33 1.56 -5.50
N THR A 199 -10.56 2.87 -5.41
CA THR A 199 -10.58 3.77 -6.56
C THR A 199 -9.16 4.09 -7.04
N MET A 200 -8.13 3.91 -6.20
CA MET A 200 -6.75 4.03 -6.64
C MET A 200 -6.45 2.92 -7.67
N PRO A 201 -6.02 3.28 -8.91
CA PRO A 201 -5.81 2.28 -9.95
C PRO A 201 -4.76 1.24 -9.60
N GLU A 202 -5.01 -0.02 -9.94
CA GLU A 202 -3.96 -1.04 -9.97
C GLU A 202 -3.03 -0.82 -11.18
N GLY A 203 -1.77 -1.26 -11.07
CA GLY A 203 -0.85 -1.23 -12.20
C GLY A 203 -0.20 0.13 -12.47
N LEU A 204 -0.25 1.07 -11.51
CA LEU A 204 0.45 2.36 -11.61
C LEU A 204 1.97 2.18 -11.81
N GLU A 205 2.53 1.11 -11.24
CA GLU A 205 3.94 0.74 -11.38
C GLU A 205 4.31 0.30 -12.80
N LYS A 206 3.35 -0.12 -13.63
CA LYS A 206 3.63 -0.67 -14.97
C LYS A 206 4.19 0.36 -15.95
N LYS A 207 3.96 1.65 -15.68
CA LYS A 207 4.52 2.77 -16.45
C LYS A 207 5.86 3.27 -15.92
N LEU A 208 6.35 2.67 -14.85
CA LEU A 208 7.59 3.06 -14.18
C LEU A 208 8.66 2.01 -14.46
N SER A 209 9.88 2.47 -14.68
CA SER A 209 11.05 1.63 -14.50
C SER A 209 11.23 1.27 -13.02
N GLU A 210 12.01 0.23 -12.74
CA GLU A 210 12.33 -0.15 -11.35
C GLU A 210 12.97 1.02 -10.59
N SER A 211 13.88 1.78 -11.21
CA SER A 211 14.50 2.95 -10.57
C SER A 211 13.48 4.05 -10.28
N GLU A 212 12.57 4.35 -11.21
CA GLU A 212 11.52 5.34 -10.97
C GLU A 212 10.57 4.93 -9.84
N PHE A 213 10.25 3.64 -9.72
CA PHE A 213 9.46 3.14 -8.60
C PHE A 213 10.22 3.29 -7.27
N VAL A 214 11.50 2.91 -7.22
CA VAL A 214 12.36 3.08 -6.03
C VAL A 214 12.44 4.55 -5.63
N ASP A 215 12.64 5.44 -6.60
CA ASP A 215 12.75 6.88 -6.40
C ASP A 215 11.43 7.48 -5.92
N LEU A 216 10.29 7.09 -6.50
CA LEU A 216 8.95 7.48 -6.06
C LEU A 216 8.72 7.11 -4.58
N VAL A 217 9.05 5.88 -4.20
CA VAL A 217 8.95 5.41 -2.82
C VAL A 217 9.91 6.20 -1.90
N ALA A 218 11.12 6.54 -2.37
CA ALA A 218 12.06 7.35 -1.62
C ALA A 218 11.51 8.77 -1.36
N TYR A 219 10.94 9.41 -2.37
CA TYR A 219 10.27 10.71 -2.22
C TYR A 219 9.14 10.65 -1.21
N LEU A 220 8.20 9.72 -1.37
CA LEU A 220 7.05 9.58 -0.46
C LEU A 220 7.48 9.27 0.99
N SER A 221 8.54 8.47 1.17
CA SER A 221 9.12 8.18 2.48
C SER A 221 9.87 9.38 3.09
N SER A 222 10.32 10.31 2.26
CA SER A 222 10.99 11.54 2.70
C SER A 222 10.01 12.63 3.18
N LEU A 223 8.72 12.51 2.83
CA LEU A 223 7.65 13.41 3.27
C LEU A 223 7.40 13.25 4.77
N LYS A 224 8.25 13.84 5.59
CA LYS A 224 8.11 13.89 7.04
C LYS A 224 7.51 15.22 7.46
N GLU A 225 6.74 15.21 8.55
CA GLU A 225 6.35 16.46 9.19
C GLU A 225 7.61 17.26 9.53
N SER A 226 7.63 18.55 9.18
CA SER A 226 8.60 19.46 9.78
C SER A 226 8.33 19.46 11.28
N LYS A 227 9.35 19.14 12.11
CA LYS A 227 9.23 19.35 13.54
C LYS A 227 8.77 20.81 13.77
N PRO A 228 7.78 21.04 14.65
CA PRO A 228 7.42 22.40 15.05
C PRO A 228 8.61 23.11 15.71
#